data_AF-A0A9P7V7M0-F1
#
_entry.id   AF-A0A9P7V7M0-F1
#
_cell.length_a   1.000
_cell.length_b   1.000
_cell.length_c   1.000
_cell.angle_alpha   90.00
_cell.angle_beta   90.00
_cell.angle_gamma   90.00
#
_symmetry.space_group_name_H-M   'P 1'
#
loop_
_entity.id
_entity.type
_entity.pdbx_description
1 polymer ?
#
loop_
_entity_poly.entity_id
_entity_poly.type
_entity_poly.pdbx_seq_one_letter_code
_entity_poly.pdbx_strand_id
1 'polypeptide(L)'
;MDIQEYIVAPGNFNFVDLCDEADEADRKTLELFAFGTFETYCKYRDQYERLNGPMTWKLIQLLVLSVVNHHENTSVSIDSVLDQHGVRQGIHWWLQQQLPQLTDVYETFDDVIKDMIKQEGIDARIDHENDSIIVREARALRDVYDPTFHHLQVLQPSDISNQSLINALEVLRNWQNNHVEAMAKEFDITKALLDPNPRKRKSQVLGIS
;
A
#
# COMPACT_ATOMS: atom_id res chain seq x y z
N MET A 1 -8.89 -2.24 26.47
CA MET A 1 -8.30 -1.04 25.86
C MET A 1 -9.30 -0.60 24.82
N ASP A 2 -9.67 0.68 24.79
CA ASP A 2 -10.61 1.18 23.79
C ASP A 2 -9.95 1.11 22.41
N ILE A 3 -10.62 0.48 21.44
CA ILE A 3 -10.05 0.27 20.11
C ILE A 3 -9.83 1.58 19.36
N GLN A 4 -10.67 2.58 19.62
CA GLN A 4 -10.52 3.89 19.04
C GLN A 4 -9.24 4.56 19.54
N GLU A 5 -8.96 4.45 20.84
CA GLU A 5 -7.71 4.96 21.44
C GLU A 5 -6.48 4.29 20.80
N TYR A 6 -6.55 2.97 20.54
CA TYR A 6 -5.46 2.27 19.88
C TYR A 6 -5.28 2.69 18.42
N ILE A 7 -6.39 2.80 17.66
CA ILE A 7 -6.37 3.21 16.26
C ILE A 7 -5.70 4.58 16.14
N VAL A 8 -6.10 5.55 16.97
CA VAL A 8 -5.60 6.93 16.86
C VAL A 8 -4.23 7.12 17.52
N ALA A 9 -3.66 6.09 18.15
CA ALA A 9 -2.37 6.18 18.79
C ALA A 9 -1.27 6.58 17.78
N PRO A 10 -0.43 7.57 18.11
CA PRO A 10 0.69 7.98 17.26
C PRO A 10 1.64 6.80 17.00
N GLY A 11 2.09 6.64 15.77
CA GLY A 11 3.07 5.60 15.40
C GLY A 11 2.50 4.19 15.16
N ASN A 12 1.23 3.92 15.49
CA ASN A 12 0.61 2.62 15.20
C ASN A 12 0.14 2.56 13.75
N PHE A 13 0.69 1.69 12.91
CA PHE A 13 0.26 1.56 11.50
C PHE A 13 -0.20 0.15 11.12
N ASN A 14 -0.23 -0.75 12.10
CA ASN A 14 -0.58 -2.16 11.96
C ASN A 14 -1.67 -2.52 12.96
N PHE A 15 -2.67 -3.26 12.49
CA PHE A 15 -3.92 -3.56 13.18
C PHE A 15 -4.37 -5.01 12.99
N VAL A 16 -3.74 -5.77 12.08
CA VAL A 16 -4.11 -7.16 11.79
C VAL A 16 -4.09 -8.05 13.04
N ASP A 17 -3.07 -7.92 13.88
CA ASP A 17 -2.91 -8.72 15.11
C ASP A 17 -4.06 -8.49 16.11
N LEU A 18 -4.69 -7.32 16.06
CA LEU A 18 -5.81 -6.98 16.93
C LEU A 18 -7.15 -7.49 16.41
N CYS A 19 -7.24 -7.84 15.12
CA CYS A 19 -8.49 -8.32 14.54
C CYS A 19 -8.98 -9.61 15.21
N ASP A 20 -8.07 -10.46 15.70
CA ASP A 20 -8.41 -11.74 16.32
C ASP A 20 -8.90 -11.60 17.76
N GLU A 21 -8.51 -10.53 18.45
CA GLU A 21 -8.86 -10.25 19.85
C GLU A 21 -10.10 -9.35 20.00
N ALA A 22 -10.49 -8.67 18.92
CA ALA A 22 -11.59 -7.72 18.90
C ALA A 22 -12.97 -8.40 18.81
N ASP A 23 -14.00 -7.71 19.30
CA ASP A 23 -15.38 -8.11 19.06
C ASP A 23 -15.80 -7.91 17.59
N GLU A 24 -17.00 -8.35 17.21
CA GLU A 24 -17.41 -8.30 15.80
C GLU A 24 -17.48 -6.87 15.23
N ALA A 25 -17.93 -5.88 16.00
CA ALA A 25 -18.07 -4.52 15.50
C ALA A 25 -16.68 -3.86 15.35
N ASP A 26 -15.85 -4.05 16.37
CA ASP A 26 -14.49 -3.54 16.42
C ASP A 26 -13.62 -4.16 15.33
N ARG A 27 -13.74 -5.48 15.11
CA ARG A 27 -13.00 -6.21 14.07
C ARG A 27 -13.30 -5.71 12.67
N LYS A 28 -14.56 -5.40 12.35
CA LYS A 28 -14.92 -4.82 11.04
C LYS A 28 -14.23 -3.47 10.83
N THR A 29 -14.18 -2.66 11.88
CA THR A 29 -13.48 -1.37 11.84
C THR A 29 -11.97 -1.57 11.71
N LEU A 30 -11.35 -2.45 12.49
CA LEU A 30 -9.92 -2.76 12.35
C LEU A 30 -9.56 -3.29 10.96
N GLU A 31 -10.41 -4.13 10.36
CA GLU A 31 -10.22 -4.62 8.99
C GLU A 31 -10.12 -3.47 7.97
N LEU A 32 -10.93 -2.42 8.12
CA LEU A 32 -10.84 -1.20 7.31
C LEU A 32 -9.48 -0.50 7.50
N PHE A 33 -8.98 -0.39 8.74
CA PHE A 33 -7.68 0.24 9.00
C PHE A 33 -6.52 -0.63 8.50
N ALA A 34 -6.59 -1.95 8.68
CA ALA A 34 -5.58 -2.89 8.21
C ALA A 34 -5.49 -2.89 6.67
N PHE A 35 -6.61 -3.10 5.97
CA PHE A 35 -6.61 -3.43 4.53
C PHE A 35 -7.50 -2.56 3.65
N GLY A 36 -8.31 -1.67 4.22
CA GLY A 36 -9.30 -0.93 3.45
C GLY A 36 -8.79 0.37 2.81
N THR A 37 -9.67 1.01 2.06
CA THR A 37 -9.47 2.36 1.54
C THR A 37 -10.58 3.30 2.01
N PHE A 38 -10.44 4.61 1.73
CA PHE A 38 -11.54 5.52 1.99
C PHE A 38 -12.77 5.19 1.12
N GLU A 39 -12.53 4.72 -0.11
CA GLU A 39 -13.60 4.28 -1.02
C GLU A 39 -14.37 3.08 -0.45
N THR A 40 -13.66 2.10 0.13
CA THR A 40 -14.33 0.94 0.76
C THR A 40 -15.10 1.35 2.01
N TYR A 41 -14.59 2.30 2.80
CA TYR A 41 -15.37 2.89 3.90
C TYR A 41 -16.67 3.50 3.38
N CYS A 42 -16.64 4.29 2.32
CA CYS A 42 -17.85 4.85 1.72
C CYS A 42 -18.79 3.77 1.18
N LYS A 43 -18.25 2.74 0.54
CA LYS A 43 -19.01 1.63 -0.06
C LYS A 43 -19.78 0.81 0.98
N TYR A 44 -19.17 0.54 2.12
CA TYR A 44 -19.75 -0.31 3.18
C TYR A 44 -19.98 0.43 4.49
N ARG A 45 -20.24 1.74 4.42
CA ARG A 45 -20.29 2.65 5.57
C ARG A 45 -21.11 2.15 6.74
N ASP A 46 -22.27 1.56 6.47
CA ASP A 46 -23.22 1.09 7.50
C ASP A 46 -22.73 -0.16 8.25
N GLN A 47 -21.64 -0.79 7.80
CA GLN A 47 -21.02 -1.96 8.44
C GLN A 47 -19.86 -1.60 9.38
N TYR A 48 -19.37 -0.36 9.30
CA TYR A 48 -18.24 0.12 10.09
C TYR A 48 -18.72 1.04 11.22
N GLU A 49 -17.87 1.20 12.23
CA GLU A 49 -18.04 2.31 13.14
C GLU A 49 -17.93 3.65 12.39
N ARG A 50 -18.71 4.64 12.83
CA ARG A 50 -18.66 5.97 12.24
C ARG A 50 -17.32 6.63 12.56
N LEU A 51 -16.53 6.87 11.52
CA LEU A 51 -15.26 7.58 11.65
C LEU A 51 -15.50 8.99 12.17
N ASN A 52 -14.91 9.29 13.33
CA ASN A 52 -14.74 10.64 13.85
C ASN A 52 -13.49 11.31 13.22
N GLY A 53 -13.22 12.56 13.58
CA GLY A 53 -12.08 13.31 13.04
C GLY A 53 -10.73 12.59 13.20
N PRO A 54 -10.34 12.19 14.42
CA PRO A 54 -9.10 11.44 14.66
C PRO A 54 -8.99 10.13 13.88
N MET A 55 -10.04 9.31 13.83
CA MET A 55 -10.05 8.06 13.08
C MET A 55 -9.95 8.29 11.57
N THR A 56 -10.65 9.32 11.06
CA THR A 56 -10.54 9.73 9.66
C THR A 56 -9.11 10.15 9.33
N TRP A 57 -8.49 10.96 10.19
CA TRP A 57 -7.09 11.39 10.05
C TRP A 57 -6.15 10.18 9.97
N LYS A 58 -6.34 9.22 10.88
CA LYS A 58 -5.54 8.00 10.89
C LYS A 58 -5.70 7.18 9.61
N LEU A 59 -6.93 7.04 9.11
CA LEU A 59 -7.18 6.33 7.86
C LEU A 59 -6.45 7.03 6.71
N ILE A 60 -6.51 8.36 6.60
CA ILE A 60 -5.77 9.13 5.59
C ILE A 60 -4.26 8.83 5.67
N GLN A 61 -3.68 8.84 6.87
CA GLN A 61 -2.26 8.53 7.07
C GLN A 61 -1.90 7.12 6.54
N LEU A 62 -2.76 6.12 6.78
CA LEU A 62 -2.53 4.75 6.30
C LEU A 62 -2.64 4.64 4.78
N LEU A 63 -3.53 5.42 4.17
CA LEU A 63 -3.66 5.47 2.70
C LEU A 63 -2.44 6.13 2.07
N VAL A 64 -1.95 7.22 2.66
CA VAL A 64 -0.69 7.84 2.25
C VAL A 64 0.46 6.86 2.43
N LEU A 65 0.54 6.15 3.56
CA LEU A 65 1.56 5.13 3.81
C LEU A 65 1.52 4.04 2.74
N SER A 66 0.33 3.56 2.37
CA SER A 66 0.17 2.58 1.28
C SER A 66 0.79 3.07 -0.03
N VAL A 67 0.62 4.34 -0.39
CA VAL A 67 1.25 4.91 -1.60
C VAL A 67 2.77 5.03 -1.42
N VAL A 68 3.20 5.63 -0.31
CA VAL A 68 4.62 5.90 -0.02
C VAL A 68 5.47 4.63 -0.01
N ASN A 69 4.95 3.51 0.49
CA ASN A 69 5.64 2.22 0.51
C ASN A 69 6.03 1.71 -0.89
N HIS A 70 5.37 2.18 -1.96
CA HIS A 70 5.70 1.83 -3.35
C HIS A 70 6.71 2.80 -3.99
N HIS A 71 7.06 3.89 -3.31
CA HIS A 71 7.82 5.00 -3.85
C HIS A 71 9.11 5.32 -3.07
N GLU A 72 9.63 4.38 -2.27
CA GLU A 72 10.90 4.55 -1.58
C GLU A 72 12.05 4.95 -2.51
N ASN A 73 12.88 5.90 -2.07
CA ASN A 73 13.98 6.47 -2.84
C ASN A 73 13.57 7.11 -4.18
N THR A 74 12.29 7.47 -4.33
CA THR A 74 11.79 8.15 -5.53
C THR A 74 11.03 9.44 -5.18
N SER A 75 10.71 10.22 -6.21
CA SER A 75 9.80 11.36 -6.10
C SER A 75 8.46 10.98 -6.71
N VAL A 76 7.36 11.34 -6.04
CA VAL A 76 5.99 11.13 -6.49
C VAL A 76 5.23 12.46 -6.44
N SER A 77 4.46 12.79 -7.48
CA SER A 77 3.67 14.02 -7.48
C SER A 77 2.56 13.97 -6.42
N ILE A 78 2.25 15.11 -5.81
CA ILE A 78 1.22 15.20 -4.77
C ILE A 78 -0.14 14.77 -5.34
N ASP A 79 -0.49 15.19 -6.56
CA ASP A 79 -1.73 14.77 -7.21
C ASP A 79 -1.81 13.26 -7.40
N SER A 80 -0.71 12.59 -7.76
CA SER A 80 -0.67 11.13 -7.89
C SER A 80 -0.93 10.44 -6.56
N VAL A 81 -0.45 11.00 -5.43
CA VAL A 81 -0.75 10.45 -4.10
C VAL A 81 -2.21 10.70 -3.73
N LEU A 82 -2.71 11.91 -3.95
CA LEU A 82 -4.08 12.31 -3.62
C LEU A 82 -5.13 11.48 -4.38
N ASP A 83 -4.87 11.14 -5.64
CA ASP A 83 -5.80 10.42 -6.50
C ASP A 83 -5.76 8.89 -6.28
N GLN A 84 -4.81 8.39 -5.48
CA GLN A 84 -4.72 6.98 -5.12
C GLN A 84 -5.48 6.66 -3.83
N HIS A 85 -6.10 5.48 -3.79
CA HIS A 85 -6.73 4.89 -2.61
C HIS A 85 -7.77 5.78 -1.89
N GLY A 86 -8.30 6.80 -2.57
CA GLY A 86 -9.26 7.75 -1.99
C GLY A 86 -8.65 8.75 -0.99
N VAL A 87 -7.34 9.02 -1.02
CA VAL A 87 -6.69 9.99 -0.10
C VAL A 87 -7.38 11.37 -0.18
N ARG A 88 -7.58 11.90 -1.40
CA ARG A 88 -8.28 13.18 -1.62
C ARG A 88 -9.68 13.20 -1.02
N GLN A 89 -10.42 12.10 -1.20
CA GLN A 89 -11.78 11.97 -0.66
C GLN A 89 -11.78 11.95 0.87
N GLY A 90 -10.83 11.25 1.49
CA GLY A 90 -10.65 11.23 2.94
C GLY A 90 -10.36 12.61 3.51
N ILE A 91 -9.46 13.37 2.87
CA ILE A 91 -9.14 14.76 3.28
C ILE A 91 -10.38 15.66 3.20
N HIS A 92 -11.12 15.61 2.09
CA HIS A 92 -12.36 16.38 1.96
C HIS A 92 -13.37 16.02 3.05
N TRP A 93 -13.50 14.73 3.38
CA TRP A 93 -14.38 14.28 4.44
C TRP A 93 -13.94 14.77 5.83
N TRP A 94 -12.63 14.78 6.10
CA TRP A 94 -12.08 15.30 7.36
C TRP A 94 -12.32 16.82 7.49
N LEU A 95 -12.07 17.59 6.42
CA LEU A 95 -12.30 19.03 6.39
C LEU A 95 -13.76 19.39 6.70
N GLN A 96 -14.71 18.64 6.13
CA GLN A 96 -16.14 18.81 6.39
C GLN A 96 -16.53 18.59 7.86
N GLN A 97 -15.78 17.76 8.61
CA GLN A 97 -16.03 17.52 10.03
C GLN A 97 -15.48 18.61 10.94
N GLN A 98 -14.37 19.25 10.55
CA GLN A 98 -13.70 20.24 11.40
C GLN A 98 -14.38 21.62 11.29
N LEU A 99 -14.38 22.21 10.09
CA LEU A 99 -14.95 23.53 9.82
C LEU A 99 -15.27 23.64 8.31
N PRO A 100 -16.53 23.88 7.90
CA PRO A 100 -16.94 23.93 6.48
C PRO A 100 -16.21 24.97 5.62
N GLN A 101 -15.56 25.95 6.25
CA GLN A 101 -14.82 27.03 5.57
C GLN A 101 -13.34 26.71 5.28
N LEU A 102 -12.78 25.61 5.79
CA LEU A 102 -11.44 25.16 5.42
C LEU A 102 -11.53 24.24 4.20
N THR A 103 -10.91 24.62 3.08
CA THR A 103 -11.07 23.93 1.79
C THR A 103 -9.75 23.59 1.11
N ASP A 104 -8.60 23.83 1.74
CA ASP A 104 -7.32 23.55 1.10
C ASP A 104 -6.84 22.11 1.37
N VAL A 105 -7.04 21.27 0.35
CA VAL A 105 -6.63 19.87 0.35
C VAL A 105 -5.11 19.74 0.40
N TYR A 106 -4.37 20.63 -0.27
CA TYR A 106 -2.91 20.55 -0.35
C TYR A 106 -2.28 20.95 0.98
N GLU A 107 -2.77 22.02 1.62
CA GLU A 107 -2.31 22.40 2.96
C GLU A 107 -2.60 21.27 3.98
N THR A 108 -3.79 20.67 3.91
CA THR A 108 -4.14 19.55 4.78
C THR A 108 -3.25 18.34 4.51
N PHE A 109 -2.93 18.07 3.26
CA PHE A 109 -2.03 16.99 2.88
C PHE A 109 -0.60 17.22 3.40
N ASP A 110 -0.09 18.45 3.33
CA ASP A 110 1.20 18.81 3.93
C ASP A 110 1.23 18.48 5.43
N ASP A 111 0.14 18.76 6.13
CA ASP A 111 0.01 18.46 7.56
C ASP A 111 -0.05 16.96 7.84
N VAL A 112 -0.71 16.17 6.98
CA VAL A 112 -0.65 14.69 7.05
C VAL A 112 0.80 14.21 6.96
N ILE A 113 1.58 14.71 5.99
CA ILE A 113 2.98 14.32 5.80
C ILE A 113 3.84 14.74 6.99
N LYS A 114 3.70 15.98 7.49
CA LYS A 114 4.43 16.46 8.68
C LYS A 114 4.14 15.60 9.89
N ASP A 115 2.88 15.24 10.11
CA ASP A 115 2.48 14.36 11.21
C ASP A 115 3.09 12.97 11.07
N MET A 116 3.07 12.37 9.87
CA MET A 116 3.67 11.06 9.64
C MET A 116 5.19 11.05 9.85
N ILE A 117 5.89 12.12 9.47
CA ILE A 117 7.33 12.29 9.75
C ILE A 117 7.56 12.39 11.26
N LYS A 118 6.76 13.19 11.97
CA LYS A 118 6.86 13.35 13.43
C LYS A 118 6.57 12.05 14.18
N GLN A 119 5.68 11.21 13.65
CA GLN A 119 5.37 9.89 14.16
C GLN A 119 6.39 8.81 13.74
N GLU A 120 7.46 9.21 13.04
CA GLU A 120 8.50 8.32 12.52
C GLU A 120 7.97 7.22 11.58
N GLY A 121 6.79 7.41 10.97
CA GLY A 121 6.23 6.45 10.00
C GLY A 121 6.92 6.51 8.64
N ILE A 122 7.42 7.69 8.25
CA ILE A 122 8.11 7.94 6.98
C ILE A 122 9.28 8.92 7.17
N ASP A 123 10.30 8.81 6.31
CA ASP A 123 11.28 9.87 6.05
C ASP A 123 11.02 10.42 4.65
N ALA A 124 10.45 11.62 4.59
CA ALA A 124 10.06 12.27 3.35
C ALA A 124 10.27 13.78 3.42
N ARG A 125 10.34 14.41 2.25
CA ARG A 125 10.39 15.87 2.11
C ARG A 125 9.41 16.32 1.04
N ILE A 126 8.60 17.32 1.34
CA ILE A 126 7.73 17.99 0.37
C ILE A 126 8.59 18.95 -0.48
N ASP A 127 8.44 18.86 -1.79
CA ASP A 127 9.06 19.73 -2.77
C ASP A 127 7.99 20.57 -3.47
N HIS A 128 7.74 21.75 -2.91
CA HIS A 128 6.73 22.70 -3.41
C HIS A 128 7.09 23.31 -4.77
N GLU A 129 8.35 23.25 -5.20
CA GLU A 129 8.71 23.77 -6.54
C GLU A 129 8.22 22.81 -7.65
N ASN A 130 8.16 21.51 -7.33
CA ASN A 130 7.80 20.45 -8.27
C ASN A 130 6.45 19.79 -7.94
N ASP A 131 5.70 20.31 -6.96
CA ASP A 131 4.45 19.74 -6.43
C ASP A 131 4.56 18.22 -6.18
N SER A 132 5.62 17.82 -5.48
CA SER A 132 5.96 16.41 -5.26
C SER A 132 6.43 16.12 -3.84
N ILE A 133 6.46 14.84 -3.48
CA ILE A 133 7.07 14.33 -2.27
C ILE A 133 8.27 13.48 -2.67
N ILE A 134 9.42 13.78 -2.08
CA ILE A 134 10.61 12.95 -2.16
C ILE A 134 10.59 12.01 -0.96
N VAL A 135 10.34 10.74 -1.21
CA VAL A 135 10.33 9.68 -0.20
C VAL A 135 11.74 9.10 -0.11
N ARG A 136 12.36 9.20 1.07
CA ARG A 136 13.64 8.55 1.32
C ARG A 136 13.45 7.12 1.80
N GLU A 137 12.56 6.94 2.76
CA GLU A 137 12.33 5.65 3.43
C GLU A 137 10.90 5.60 4.00
N ALA A 138 10.23 4.47 3.85
CA ALA A 138 9.04 4.16 4.65
C ALA A 138 9.48 3.34 5.87
N ARG A 139 9.34 3.93 7.06
CA ARG A 139 9.78 3.30 8.31
C ARG A 139 8.72 2.39 8.93
N ALA A 140 7.47 2.62 8.55
CA ALA A 140 6.35 1.77 8.87
C ALA A 140 5.82 1.09 7.60
N LEU A 141 5.32 -0.13 7.75
CA LEU A 141 4.61 -0.83 6.68
C LEU A 141 3.15 -0.99 7.09
N ARG A 142 2.22 -0.79 6.15
CA ARG A 142 0.82 -1.15 6.37
C ARG A 142 0.65 -2.67 6.30
N ASP A 143 -0.36 -3.19 7.00
CA ASP A 143 -0.69 -4.61 6.97
C ASP A 143 -0.96 -5.14 5.56
N VAL A 144 -0.65 -6.41 5.39
CA VAL A 144 -0.89 -7.17 4.15
C VAL A 144 -1.86 -8.30 4.47
N TYR A 145 -2.85 -8.46 3.62
CA TYR A 145 -3.84 -9.51 3.73
C TYR A 145 -3.28 -10.86 3.28
N ASP A 146 -3.40 -11.85 4.16
CA ASP A 146 -3.19 -13.27 3.87
C ASP A 146 -4.45 -14.06 4.26
N PRO A 147 -5.15 -14.70 3.30
CA PRO A 147 -6.35 -15.49 3.59
C PRO A 147 -6.09 -16.72 4.48
N THR A 148 -4.84 -17.13 4.66
CA THR A 148 -4.44 -18.22 5.56
C THR A 148 -4.60 -17.83 7.01
N PHE A 149 -4.34 -16.56 7.33
CA PHE A 149 -4.32 -16.06 8.70
C PHE A 149 -5.52 -15.16 9.02
N HIS A 150 -6.16 -14.59 8.01
CA HIS A 150 -7.27 -13.65 8.22
C HIS A 150 -8.46 -13.91 7.30
N HIS A 151 -9.67 -13.83 7.86
CA HIS A 151 -10.92 -13.94 7.12
C HIS A 151 -11.65 -12.60 7.08
N LEU A 152 -11.86 -12.08 5.87
CA LEU A 152 -12.54 -10.81 5.66
C LEU A 152 -14.01 -10.88 6.10
N GLN A 153 -14.46 -9.86 6.80
CA GLN A 153 -15.82 -9.69 7.33
C GLN A 153 -16.67 -8.80 6.42
N VAL A 154 -16.11 -7.68 5.96
CA VAL A 154 -16.81 -6.66 5.18
C VAL A 154 -16.19 -6.56 3.78
N LEU A 155 -14.88 -6.39 3.74
CA LEU A 155 -14.13 -6.24 2.51
C LEU A 155 -14.21 -7.52 1.68
N GLN A 156 -14.19 -7.34 0.35
CA GLN A 156 -14.10 -8.45 -0.59
C GLN A 156 -12.64 -8.58 -1.07
N PRO A 157 -12.19 -9.76 -1.51
CA PRO A 157 -10.83 -9.92 -2.06
C PRO A 157 -10.48 -8.95 -3.19
N SER A 158 -11.49 -8.53 -3.97
CA SER A 158 -11.33 -7.52 -5.02
C SER A 158 -11.12 -6.10 -4.51
N ASP A 159 -11.59 -5.78 -3.30
CA ASP A 159 -11.42 -4.46 -2.68
C ASP A 159 -9.98 -4.25 -2.16
N ILE A 160 -9.23 -5.34 -1.95
CA ILE A 160 -7.89 -5.34 -1.31
C ILE A 160 -6.81 -5.92 -2.22
N SER A 161 -7.03 -5.94 -3.54
CA SER A 161 -6.14 -6.61 -4.48
C SER A 161 -4.68 -6.17 -4.37
N ASN A 162 -4.46 -4.87 -4.11
CA ASN A 162 -3.14 -4.24 -4.00
C ASN A 162 -2.46 -4.49 -2.63
N GLN A 163 -3.20 -5.06 -1.68
CA GLN A 163 -2.74 -5.36 -0.32
C GLN A 163 -2.82 -6.86 -0.02
N SER A 164 -2.93 -7.70 -1.05
CA SER A 164 -2.98 -9.15 -0.92
C SER A 164 -1.60 -9.78 -1.13
N LEU A 165 -1.16 -10.59 -0.17
CA LEU A 165 0.09 -11.34 -0.27
C LEU A 165 0.10 -12.29 -1.47
N ILE A 166 -1.01 -12.98 -1.72
CA ILE A 166 -1.13 -13.92 -2.84
C ILE A 166 -0.94 -13.21 -4.17
N ASN A 167 -1.60 -12.06 -4.36
CA ASN A 167 -1.46 -11.27 -5.57
C ASN A 167 -0.04 -10.75 -5.74
N ALA A 168 0.59 -10.26 -4.66
CA ALA A 168 1.97 -9.80 -4.69
C ALA A 168 2.94 -10.94 -5.09
N LEU A 169 2.75 -12.15 -4.55
CA LEU A 169 3.53 -13.33 -4.92
C LEU A 169 3.32 -13.73 -6.38
N GLU A 170 2.10 -13.62 -6.90
CA GLU A 170 1.80 -13.90 -8.30
C GLU A 170 2.49 -12.89 -9.23
N VAL A 171 2.43 -11.60 -8.90
CA VAL A 171 3.13 -10.55 -9.65
C VAL A 171 4.64 -10.81 -9.67
N LEU A 172 5.23 -11.17 -8.53
CA LEU A 172 6.66 -11.49 -8.43
C LEU A 172 7.04 -12.72 -9.26
N ARG A 173 6.24 -13.80 -9.20
CA ARG A 173 6.47 -15.01 -10.01
C ARG A 173 6.38 -14.70 -11.51
N ASN A 174 5.39 -13.92 -11.92
CA ASN A 174 5.25 -13.52 -13.32
C ASN A 174 6.44 -12.68 -13.77
N TRP A 175 6.91 -11.74 -12.94
CA TRP A 175 8.11 -10.97 -13.23
C TRP A 175 9.36 -11.85 -13.37
N GLN A 176 9.57 -12.79 -12.44
CA GLN A 176 10.68 -13.74 -12.46
C GLN A 176 10.69 -14.56 -13.74
N ASN A 177 9.54 -15.13 -14.13
CA ASN A 177 9.42 -15.97 -15.32
C ASN A 177 9.67 -15.17 -16.60
N ASN A 178 9.13 -13.95 -16.68
CA ASN A 178 9.18 -13.13 -17.90
C ASN A 178 10.52 -12.42 -18.11
N HIS A 179 11.28 -12.16 -17.04
CA HIS A 179 12.53 -11.41 -17.13
C HIS A 179 13.72 -12.29 -16.79
N VAL A 180 13.76 -12.87 -15.60
CA VAL A 180 14.95 -13.60 -15.12
C VAL A 180 15.13 -14.91 -15.88
N GLU A 181 14.09 -15.75 -15.94
CA GLU A 181 14.19 -17.04 -16.62
C GLU A 181 14.32 -16.89 -18.15
N ALA A 182 13.65 -15.89 -18.72
CA ALA A 182 13.79 -15.56 -20.13
C ALA A 182 15.23 -15.16 -20.48
N MET A 183 15.82 -14.24 -19.71
CA MET A 183 17.22 -13.82 -19.90
C MET A 183 18.20 -14.97 -19.69
N ALA A 184 17.96 -15.85 -18.70
CA ALA A 184 18.81 -17.01 -18.48
C ALA A 184 18.83 -17.94 -19.70
N LYS A 185 17.66 -18.21 -20.31
CA LYS A 185 17.56 -19.01 -21.54
C LYS A 185 18.27 -18.34 -22.71
N GLU A 186 18.11 -17.03 -22.90
CA GLU A 186 18.81 -16.29 -23.96
C GLU A 186 20.33 -16.32 -23.78
N PHE A 187 20.79 -16.20 -22.54
CA PHE A 187 22.21 -16.30 -22.21
C PHE A 187 22.78 -17.68 -22.53
N ASP A 188 22.06 -18.74 -22.16
CA ASP A 188 22.46 -20.12 -22.47
C ASP A 188 22.52 -20.39 -23.97
N ILE A 189 21.53 -19.91 -24.73
CA ILE A 189 21.52 -19.97 -26.21
C ILE A 189 22.75 -19.24 -26.78
N THR A 190 22.99 -18.01 -26.32
CA THR A 190 24.12 -17.19 -26.78
C THR A 190 25.45 -17.87 -26.48
N LYS A 191 25.61 -18.42 -25.27
CA LYS A 191 26.79 -19.17 -24.85
C LYS A 191 27.02 -20.42 -25.72
N ALA A 192 25.95 -21.16 -26.04
CA ALA A 192 26.03 -22.34 -26.91
C ALA A 192 26.42 -21.96 -28.36
N LEU A 193 25.93 -20.83 -28.88
CA LEU A 193 26.28 -20.33 -30.21
C LEU A 193 27.74 -19.86 -30.31
N LEU A 194 28.28 -19.33 -29.21
CA LEU A 194 29.65 -18.84 -29.12
C LEU A 194 30.68 -19.94 -28.81
N ASP A 195 30.26 -21.17 -28.45
CA ASP A 195 31.18 -22.29 -28.17
C ASP A 195 32.03 -22.59 -29.43
N PRO A 196 33.37 -22.47 -29.40
CA PRO A 196 34.23 -22.67 -30.58
C PRO A 196 34.24 -24.12 -31.10
N ASN A 197 33.61 -25.09 -30.42
CA ASN A 197 33.56 -26.49 -30.85
C ASN A 197 32.25 -26.83 -31.61
N PRO A 198 32.27 -26.93 -32.96
CA PRO A 198 31.05 -27.10 -33.77
C PRO A 198 30.31 -28.42 -33.54
N ARG A 199 30.96 -29.45 -32.97
CA ARG A 199 30.31 -30.73 -32.64
C ARG A 199 29.35 -30.63 -31.44
N LYS A 200 29.55 -29.66 -30.53
CA LYS A 200 28.66 -29.45 -29.37
C LYS A 200 27.47 -28.54 -29.68
N ARG A 201 27.58 -27.65 -30.69
CA ARG A 201 26.52 -26.71 -31.10
C ARG A 201 25.24 -27.40 -31.57
N LYS A 202 25.33 -28.53 -32.28
CA LYS A 202 24.15 -29.24 -32.82
C LYS A 202 23.33 -29.97 -31.75
N SER A 203 23.94 -30.42 -30.66
CA SER A 203 23.23 -31.15 -29.60
C SER A 203 22.51 -30.23 -28.61
N GLN A 204 23.04 -29.02 -28.36
CA GLN A 204 22.44 -28.08 -27.40
C GLN A 204 21.29 -27.24 -27.98
N VAL A 205 21.30 -26.94 -29.28
CA VAL A 205 20.28 -26.07 -29.91
C VAL A 205 18.99 -26.82 -30.25
N LEU A 206 19.03 -28.16 -30.40
CA LEU A 206 17.88 -28.95 -30.84
C LEU A 206 17.11 -29.63 -29.71
N GLY A 207 17.56 -29.55 -28.45
CA GLY A 207 16.86 -30.17 -27.32
C GLY A 207 16.69 -31.69 -27.47
N ILE A 208 17.49 -32.35 -28.29
CA ILE A 208 17.47 -33.81 -28.47
C ILE A 208 18.47 -34.39 -27.47
N SER A 209 17.93 -34.80 -26.32
CA SER A 209 18.57 -35.82 -25.46
C SER A 209 17.96 -37.17 -25.81
#